data_AF-A0A3P3WDZ3-F1
#
_entry.id   AF-A0A3P3WDZ3-F1
#
_cell.length_a   1.000
_cell.length_b   1.000
_cell.length_c   1.000
_cell.angle_alpha   90.00
_cell.angle_beta   90.00
_cell.angle_gamma   90.00
#
_symmetry.space_group_name_H-M   'P 1'
#
loop_
_entity.id
_entity.type
_entity.pdbx_description
1 polymer ?
#
loop_
_entity_poly.entity_id
_entity_poly.type
_entity_poly.pdbx_seq_one_letter_code
_entity_poly.pdbx_strand_id
1 'polypeptide(L)'
;MKNYTCPTCSKTTEIPHTKLQPVSFSCPFCLSVASINNGVLTNIGRFKNEIDNNYTFIGEKIVFQSKTYHVVGISTKKDTSDNTKWNEYIVVDYDGNLFFLSHGSDFNSYLKEFDFSTISNDVNEGKPFKRNKTTYVFDFFQYAVTDSAQGIFFNNITTEAYLRTYSGEYDDTKFISVEKYDEKTEAFEGNYINNPAFKSLFSKLREEKYLKNNVIKNIALFFALVSFIMGILHFALNYNNVNSYNYSAYIEKNQHVNEIVTNTFKITGNDQKLKLDFISEVDKKDINVAVSLVNEKTNEHLRGGNFIHFFNSSNQASGNQITFCNLNEGNYHLVFTYNEIGTDSNQKYAIDYKITVGGVTQIWLYIFIGICIFIGYIYFETVKNNLKIKETQTFNALLKHNHNTIIYLGIGIIAAYVTVNFFFVSNYNCNSNIENKQLENATYTGSRSHYVYRTYSSSGSHK
;
A
#
# COMPACT_ATOMS: atom_id res chain seq x y z
N MET A 1 17.40 10.06 21.91
CA MET A 1 16.62 9.25 22.87
C MET A 1 17.44 9.10 24.14
N LYS A 2 16.82 8.98 25.31
CA LYS A 2 17.49 8.70 26.59
C LYS A 2 17.06 7.33 27.09
N ASN A 3 18.03 6.54 27.52
CA ASN A 3 17.83 5.15 27.90
C ASN A 3 17.81 5.03 29.42
N TYR A 4 16.78 4.37 29.95
CA TYR A 4 16.64 4.06 31.37
C TYR A 4 16.70 2.55 31.55
N THR A 5 17.82 2.06 32.08
CA THR A 5 18.01 0.63 32.35
C THR A 5 17.53 0.32 33.76
N CYS A 6 16.54 -0.57 33.87
CA CYS A 6 15.97 -0.97 35.14
C CYS A 6 17.01 -1.71 35.99
N PRO A 7 17.28 -1.28 37.25
CA PRO A 7 18.24 -1.95 38.12
C PRO A 7 17.82 -3.36 38.55
N THR A 8 16.52 -3.68 38.48
CA THR A 8 15.97 -4.96 38.94
C THR A 8 15.92 -6.02 37.84
N CYS A 9 15.51 -5.67 36.62
CA CYS A 9 15.34 -6.63 35.51
C CYS A 9 16.29 -6.41 34.32
N SER A 10 17.17 -5.40 34.39
CA SER A 10 18.13 -5.02 33.34
C SER A 10 17.55 -4.68 31.96
N LYS A 11 16.21 -4.61 31.83
CA LYS A 11 15.58 -4.13 30.59
C LYS A 11 15.70 -2.62 30.47
N THR A 12 15.93 -2.16 29.26
CA THR A 12 16.08 -0.75 28.93
C THR A 12 14.78 -0.20 28.35
N THR A 13 14.31 0.92 28.89
CA THR A 13 13.21 1.71 28.33
C THR A 13 13.79 2.91 27.61
N GLU A 14 13.53 3.00 26.31
CA GLU A 14 13.93 4.14 25.50
C GLU A 14 12.86 5.22 25.56
N ILE A 15 13.26 6.43 25.96
CA ILE A 15 12.35 7.57 26.04
C ILE A 15 12.80 8.62 25.00
N PRO A 16 11.88 9.12 24.15
CA PRO A 16 12.18 10.15 23.17
C PRO A 16 12.82 11.40 23.80
N HIS A 17 13.67 12.07 23.02
CA HIS A 17 14.52 13.19 23.43
C HIS A 17 13.80 14.22 24.31
N THR A 18 14.22 14.26 25.57
CA THR A 18 13.58 15.07 26.57
C THR A 18 14.68 15.78 27.34
N LYS A 19 14.72 17.12 27.26
CA LYS A 19 15.51 17.99 28.17
C LYS A 19 14.93 17.96 29.59
N LEU A 20 14.39 16.82 29.99
CA LEU A 20 13.66 16.59 31.21
C LEU A 20 14.61 16.18 32.32
N GLN A 21 14.27 16.60 33.53
CA GLN A 21 14.95 16.23 34.76
C GLN A 21 13.99 15.40 35.63
N PRO A 22 13.76 14.12 35.27
CA PRO A 22 12.88 13.27 36.06
C PRO A 22 13.55 12.90 37.39
N VAL A 23 12.71 12.74 38.41
CA VAL A 23 13.10 12.40 39.78
C VAL A 23 12.90 10.91 40.06
N SER A 24 11.93 10.27 39.38
CA SER A 24 11.67 8.84 39.53
C SER A 24 11.35 8.16 38.21
N PHE A 25 11.56 6.84 38.18
CA PHE A 25 11.31 5.96 37.05
C PHE A 25 10.60 4.69 37.52
N SER A 26 9.55 4.29 36.83
CA SER A 26 8.91 2.98 37.02
C SER A 26 9.08 2.12 35.77
N CYS A 27 9.65 0.94 35.94
CA CYS A 27 9.96 0.05 34.84
C CYS A 27 8.67 -0.52 34.21
N PRO A 28 8.42 -0.33 32.90
CA PRO A 28 7.24 -0.88 32.22
C PRO A 28 7.18 -2.42 32.18
N PHE A 29 8.30 -3.10 32.41
CA PHE A 29 8.40 -4.55 32.26
C PHE A 29 8.25 -5.35 33.56
N CYS A 30 8.70 -4.80 34.68
CA CYS A 30 8.65 -5.49 35.98
C CYS A 30 8.07 -4.64 37.10
N LEU A 31 7.60 -3.42 36.78
CA LEU A 31 6.93 -2.50 37.72
C LEU A 31 7.79 -2.06 38.92
N SER A 32 9.11 -2.27 38.86
CA SER A 32 10.04 -1.77 39.87
C SER A 32 10.14 -0.25 39.78
N VAL A 33 10.19 0.41 40.93
CA VAL A 33 10.32 1.86 41.04
C VAL A 33 11.74 2.19 41.44
N ALA A 34 12.33 3.18 40.79
CA ALA A 34 13.65 3.69 41.10
C ALA A 34 13.63 5.21 41.26
N SER A 35 14.38 5.72 42.22
CA SER A 35 14.74 7.14 42.28
C SER A 35 15.88 7.43 41.30
N ILE A 36 15.90 8.64 40.76
CA ILE A 36 16.90 9.09 39.80
C ILE A 36 17.72 10.21 40.47
N ASN A 37 18.97 9.91 40.81
CA ASN A 37 19.91 10.88 41.37
C ASN A 37 21.13 10.99 40.47
N ASN A 38 21.37 12.17 39.88
CA ASN A 38 22.48 12.41 38.94
C ASN A 38 22.56 11.37 37.80
N GLY A 39 21.40 10.89 37.33
CA GLY A 39 21.29 9.87 36.28
C GLY A 39 21.45 8.42 36.76
N VAL A 40 21.76 8.18 38.03
CA VAL A 40 21.84 6.85 38.63
C VAL A 40 20.46 6.43 39.13
N LEU A 41 20.01 5.25 38.70
CA LEU A 41 18.75 4.65 39.13
C LEU A 41 18.95 3.78 40.37
N THR A 42 18.31 4.14 41.48
CA THR A 42 18.35 3.36 42.73
C THR A 42 16.97 2.77 43.01
N ASN A 43 16.86 1.45 43.15
CA ASN A 43 15.58 0.79 43.43
C ASN A 43 15.02 1.24 44.79
N ILE A 44 13.76 1.70 44.80
CA ILE A 44 13.04 2.14 45.99
C ILE A 44 11.77 1.31 46.25
N GLY A 45 11.44 0.35 45.38
CA GLY A 45 10.28 -0.51 45.58
C GLY A 45 9.71 -1.09 44.29
N ARG A 46 8.47 -1.54 44.36
CA ARG A 46 7.74 -2.13 43.23
C ARG A 46 6.24 -1.96 43.41
N PHE A 47 5.54 -1.59 42.34
CA PHE A 47 4.08 -1.63 42.31
C PHE A 47 3.58 -3.07 42.16
N LYS A 48 2.49 -3.39 42.86
CA LYS A 48 1.86 -4.72 42.82
C LYS A 48 0.88 -4.87 41.66
N ASN A 49 0.22 -3.78 41.29
CA ASN A 49 -0.84 -3.76 40.30
C ASN A 49 -0.29 -3.29 38.94
N GLU A 50 -0.93 -3.75 37.87
CA GLU A 50 -0.73 -3.19 36.53
C GLU A 50 -1.51 -1.88 36.36
N ILE A 51 -1.29 -1.18 35.25
CA ILE A 51 -2.07 0.02 34.91
C ILE A 51 -3.50 -0.42 34.58
N ASP A 52 -4.46 0.05 35.36
CA ASP A 52 -5.88 -0.20 35.12
C ASP A 52 -6.36 0.63 33.91
N ASN A 53 -7.30 0.15 33.10
CA ASN A 53 -7.87 0.89 31.96
C ASN A 53 -6.86 1.63 31.05
N ASN A 54 -5.72 0.99 30.75
CA ASN A 54 -4.62 1.62 30.03
C ASN A 54 -4.92 1.85 28.53
N TYR A 55 -4.96 3.12 28.12
CA TYR A 55 -5.21 3.53 26.73
C TYR A 55 -3.97 3.60 25.83
N THR A 56 -2.76 3.48 26.40
CA THR A 56 -1.52 3.78 25.67
C THR A 56 -0.32 2.96 26.16
N PHE A 57 0.87 3.22 25.63
CA PHE A 57 2.13 2.66 26.08
C PHE A 57 3.24 3.70 26.02
N ILE A 58 4.32 3.49 26.79
CA ILE A 58 5.47 4.40 26.81
C ILE A 58 6.10 4.50 25.41
N GLY A 59 6.31 5.73 24.94
CA GLY A 59 6.84 6.04 23.61
C GLY A 59 5.76 6.19 22.53
N GLU A 60 4.48 5.99 22.84
CA GLU A 60 3.41 6.22 21.88
C GLU A 60 3.36 7.70 21.45
N LYS A 61 3.19 7.93 20.13
CA LYS A 61 3.02 9.27 19.57
C LYS A 61 1.56 9.69 19.63
N ILE A 62 1.31 10.87 20.18
CA ILE A 62 0.00 11.52 20.15
C ILE A 62 0.08 12.84 19.37
N VAL A 63 -1.03 13.21 18.74
CA VAL A 63 -1.16 14.50 18.04
C VAL A 63 -2.21 15.33 18.76
N PHE A 64 -1.80 16.49 19.27
CA PHE A 64 -2.67 17.41 19.98
C PHE A 64 -2.41 18.84 19.51
N GLN A 65 -3.46 19.57 19.12
CA GLN A 65 -3.36 20.95 18.62
C GLN A 65 -2.28 21.13 17.53
N SER A 66 -2.25 20.22 16.55
CA SER A 66 -1.28 20.20 15.43
C SER A 66 0.19 20.04 15.84
N LYS A 67 0.47 19.65 17.08
CA LYS A 67 1.80 19.29 17.56
C LYS A 67 1.88 17.80 17.90
N THR A 68 3.05 17.21 17.72
CA THR A 68 3.32 15.80 18.04
C THR A 68 4.01 15.71 19.39
N TYR A 69 3.46 14.89 20.27
CA TYR A 69 4.00 14.59 21.59
C TYR A 69 4.21 13.08 21.74
N HIS A 70 4.99 12.68 22.73
CA HIS A 70 5.25 11.30 23.11
C HIS A 70 4.83 11.06 24.54
N VAL A 71 4.20 9.91 24.79
CA VAL A 71 3.87 9.47 26.15
C VAL A 71 5.15 9.00 26.85
N VAL A 72 5.50 9.63 27.96
CA VAL A 72 6.74 9.34 28.72
C VAL A 72 6.49 8.85 30.14
N GLY A 73 5.28 9.04 30.67
CA GLY A 73 4.85 8.54 31.96
C GLY A 73 3.37 8.15 31.92
N ILE A 74 3.02 7.08 32.59
CA ILE A 74 1.65 6.58 32.77
C ILE A 74 1.49 6.17 34.23
N SER A 75 0.49 6.67 34.94
CA SER A 75 0.21 6.25 36.31
C SER A 75 -1.27 6.08 36.56
N THR A 76 -1.63 5.04 37.31
CA THR A 76 -2.94 4.93 37.94
C THR A 76 -2.82 5.49 39.36
N LYS A 77 -3.56 6.55 39.62
CA LYS A 77 -3.75 7.11 40.95
C LYS A 77 -4.97 6.49 41.61
N LYS A 78 -4.97 6.48 42.94
CA LYS A 78 -6.06 5.97 43.76
C LYS A 78 -6.29 6.90 44.95
N ASP A 79 -7.53 7.36 45.10
CA ASP A 79 -7.95 8.11 46.27
C ASP A 79 -7.89 7.20 47.51
N THR A 80 -7.30 7.70 48.59
CA THR A 80 -7.14 6.93 49.84
C THR A 80 -8.44 6.77 50.62
N SER A 81 -9.45 7.61 50.37
CA SER A 81 -10.71 7.63 51.11
C SER A 81 -11.74 6.65 50.56
N ASP A 82 -11.94 6.61 49.24
CA ASP A 82 -12.98 5.80 48.59
C ASP A 82 -12.44 4.74 47.60
N ASN A 83 -11.11 4.68 47.42
CA ASN A 83 -10.42 3.83 46.44
C ASN A 83 -10.78 4.09 44.97
N THR A 84 -11.36 5.24 44.64
CA THR A 84 -11.60 5.66 43.26
C THR A 84 -10.26 5.79 42.53
N LYS A 85 -10.21 5.29 41.29
CA LYS A 85 -9.00 5.27 40.47
C LYS A 85 -9.14 6.11 39.21
N TRP A 86 -8.07 6.77 38.83
CA TRP A 86 -7.94 7.47 37.55
C TRP A 86 -6.53 7.28 36.99
N ASN A 87 -6.39 7.49 35.69
CA ASN A 87 -5.11 7.41 35.01
C ASN A 87 -4.61 8.80 34.62
N GLU A 88 -3.31 8.99 34.75
CA GLU A 88 -2.59 10.17 34.34
C GLU A 88 -1.52 9.80 33.33
N TYR A 89 -1.33 10.66 32.34
CA TYR A 89 -0.33 10.50 31.30
C TYR A 89 0.51 11.77 31.19
N ILE A 90 1.82 11.59 31.17
CA ILE A 90 2.78 12.66 30.93
C ILE A 90 3.16 12.61 29.46
N VAL A 91 2.90 13.69 28.74
CA VAL A 91 3.15 13.77 27.29
C VAL A 91 4.04 14.97 26.99
N VAL A 92 5.03 14.76 26.13
CA VAL A 92 6.10 15.75 25.89
C VAL A 92 6.47 15.83 24.41
N ASP A 93 6.72 17.04 23.92
CA ASP A 93 7.22 17.26 22.57
C ASP A 93 8.76 17.19 22.52
N TYR A 94 9.33 17.37 21.33
CA TYR A 94 10.79 17.36 21.15
C TYR A 94 11.49 18.59 21.75
N ASP A 95 10.76 19.69 21.98
CA ASP A 95 11.30 20.91 22.57
C ASP A 95 11.34 20.83 24.10
N GLY A 96 10.68 19.83 24.68
CA GLY A 96 10.55 19.62 26.12
C GLY A 96 9.30 20.25 26.73
N ASN A 97 8.39 20.79 25.91
CA ASN A 97 7.09 21.24 26.39
C ASN A 97 6.25 20.01 26.73
N LEU A 98 5.78 19.97 27.97
CA LEU A 98 4.94 18.90 28.47
C LEU A 98 3.54 19.42 28.80
N PHE A 99 2.59 18.50 28.72
CA PHE A 99 1.27 18.65 29.33
C PHE A 99 0.85 17.29 29.87
N PHE A 100 -0.23 17.28 30.63
CA PHE A 100 -0.75 16.10 31.28
C PHE A 100 -2.11 15.76 30.70
N LEU A 101 -2.40 14.48 30.56
CA LEU A 101 -3.72 13.97 30.26
C LEU A 101 -4.20 13.20 31.48
N SER A 102 -5.47 13.31 31.82
CA SER A 102 -6.05 12.54 32.92
C SER A 102 -7.41 11.97 32.52
N HIS A 103 -7.71 10.74 32.94
CA HIS A 103 -9.03 10.16 32.73
C HIS A 103 -9.47 9.31 33.92
N GLY A 104 -10.72 9.48 34.31
CA GLY A 104 -11.42 8.67 35.30
C GLY A 104 -12.64 7.97 34.69
N SER A 105 -13.52 7.50 35.56
CA SER A 105 -14.81 6.89 35.16
C SER A 105 -15.74 7.87 34.44
N ASP A 106 -15.70 9.13 34.83
CA ASP A 106 -16.68 10.18 34.51
C ASP A 106 -16.05 11.43 33.90
N PHE A 107 -14.72 11.56 33.93
CA PHE A 107 -14.02 12.69 33.34
C PHE A 107 -12.89 12.28 32.39
N ASN A 108 -12.58 13.19 31.46
CA ASN A 108 -11.32 13.18 30.72
C ASN A 108 -10.85 14.62 30.64
N SER A 109 -9.57 14.87 30.80
CA SER A 109 -9.02 16.23 30.82
C SER A 109 -7.60 16.28 30.28
N TYR A 110 -7.18 17.49 29.93
CA TYR A 110 -5.77 17.81 29.80
C TYR A 110 -5.43 18.96 30.73
N LEU A 111 -4.20 18.96 31.23
CA LEU A 111 -3.71 19.95 32.18
C LEU A 111 -2.35 20.49 31.76
N LYS A 112 -2.11 21.76 32.05
CA LYS A 112 -0.83 22.41 31.85
C LYS A 112 -0.36 23.06 33.14
N GLU A 113 0.87 22.79 33.52
CA GLU A 113 1.49 23.40 34.70
C GLU A 113 1.67 24.92 34.51
N PHE A 114 1.49 25.66 35.59
CA PHE A 114 1.85 27.06 35.68
C PHE A 114 2.44 27.39 37.06
N ASP A 115 3.15 28.51 37.15
CA ASP A 115 3.80 28.91 38.39
C ASP A 115 2.78 29.17 39.53
N PHE A 116 2.82 28.33 40.55
CA PHE A 116 1.96 28.43 41.74
C PHE A 116 2.10 29.77 42.46
N SER A 117 3.27 30.42 42.40
CA SER A 117 3.49 31.74 43.01
C SER A 117 2.51 32.81 42.50
N THR A 118 1.98 32.61 41.29
CA THR A 118 1.00 33.52 40.68
C THR A 118 -0.38 33.49 41.33
N ILE A 119 -0.68 32.47 42.15
CA ILE A 119 -1.97 32.29 42.83
C ILE A 119 -1.83 31.97 44.32
N SER A 120 -0.61 31.87 44.86
CA SER A 120 -0.37 31.36 46.22
C SER A 120 -1.10 32.13 47.32
N ASN A 121 -1.32 33.43 47.12
CA ASN A 121 -2.03 34.29 48.08
C ASN A 121 -3.56 34.20 47.94
N ASP A 122 -4.04 33.75 46.78
CA ASP A 122 -5.47 33.73 46.43
C ASP A 122 -6.11 32.37 46.73
N VAL A 123 -5.31 31.30 46.71
CA VAL A 123 -5.75 29.90 46.92
C VAL A 123 -5.96 29.65 48.42
N ASN A 124 -7.09 30.13 48.93
CA ASN A 124 -7.57 29.84 50.27
C ASN A 124 -8.87 29.02 50.21
N GLU A 125 -9.07 28.15 51.19
CA GLU A 125 -10.30 27.38 51.31
C GLU A 125 -11.51 28.33 51.45
N GLY A 126 -12.54 28.09 50.64
CA GLY A 126 -13.82 28.80 50.71
C GLY A 126 -13.89 30.19 50.06
N LYS A 127 -12.84 30.66 49.37
CA LYS A 127 -12.89 31.94 48.64
C LYS A 127 -12.65 31.75 47.14
N PRO A 128 -13.55 32.28 46.28
CA PRO A 128 -13.30 32.32 44.86
C PRO A 128 -12.10 33.22 44.53
N PHE A 129 -11.35 32.87 43.49
CA PHE A 129 -10.28 33.72 42.95
C PHE A 129 -10.35 33.81 41.43
N LYS A 130 -9.71 34.85 40.87
CA LYS A 130 -9.81 35.14 39.43
C LYS A 130 -8.49 34.92 38.72
N ARG A 131 -8.51 34.17 37.62
CA ARG A 131 -7.36 33.97 36.73
C ARG A 131 -7.84 33.97 35.28
N ASN A 132 -7.12 34.67 34.38
CA ASN A 132 -7.40 34.69 32.94
C ASN A 132 -8.88 34.99 32.58
N LYS A 133 -9.53 35.88 33.35
CA LYS A 133 -10.95 36.28 33.25
C LYS A 133 -11.97 35.24 33.75
N THR A 134 -11.54 34.06 34.20
CA THR A 134 -12.40 33.06 34.83
C THR A 134 -12.30 33.18 36.35
N THR A 135 -13.44 33.13 37.03
CA THR A 135 -13.51 32.96 38.49
C THR A 135 -13.52 31.47 38.80
N TYR A 136 -12.67 31.04 39.72
CA TYR A 136 -12.54 29.66 40.17
C TYR A 136 -13.04 29.56 41.60
N VAL A 137 -13.88 28.56 41.87
CA VAL A 137 -14.46 28.27 43.18
C VAL A 137 -13.93 26.92 43.66
N PHE A 138 -13.65 26.81 44.96
CA PHE A 138 -13.25 25.54 45.54
C PHE A 138 -14.33 24.47 45.31
N ASP A 139 -13.92 23.31 44.81
CA ASP A 139 -14.81 22.20 44.47
C ASP A 139 -14.64 21.07 45.50
N PHE A 140 -13.47 20.42 45.48
CA PHE A 140 -13.16 19.33 46.41
C PHE A 140 -11.65 19.24 46.70
N PHE A 141 -11.32 18.49 47.75
CA PHE A 141 -9.97 18.05 48.04
C PHE A 141 -9.93 16.52 48.10
N GLN A 142 -8.77 15.95 47.82
CA GLN A 142 -8.55 14.50 47.92
C GLN A 142 -7.09 14.17 48.25
N TYR A 143 -6.87 12.99 48.82
CA TYR A 143 -5.55 12.42 49.05
C TYR A 143 -5.36 11.25 48.09
N ALA A 144 -4.27 11.25 47.33
CA ALA A 144 -4.03 10.26 46.28
C ALA A 144 -2.69 9.57 46.45
N VAL A 145 -2.70 8.25 46.31
CA VAL A 145 -1.49 7.43 46.19
C VAL A 145 -1.37 6.86 44.79
N THR A 146 -0.15 6.61 44.33
CA THR A 146 0.06 5.90 43.07
C THR A 146 -0.15 4.39 43.29
N ASP A 147 -1.13 3.80 42.59
CA ASP A 147 -1.42 2.36 42.66
C ASP A 147 -0.53 1.56 41.71
N SER A 148 -0.24 2.14 40.54
CA SER A 148 0.67 1.60 39.54
C SER A 148 1.22 2.71 38.64
N ALA A 149 2.41 2.50 38.08
CA ALA A 149 3.05 3.48 37.19
C ALA A 149 4.05 2.83 36.23
N GLN A 150 4.31 3.49 35.10
CA GLN A 150 5.30 3.13 34.09
C GLN A 150 5.91 4.41 33.49
N GLY A 151 7.20 4.41 33.19
CA GLY A 151 7.89 5.56 32.58
C GLY A 151 8.58 6.48 33.59
N ILE A 152 8.75 7.75 33.24
CA ILE A 152 9.44 8.76 34.06
C ILE A 152 8.47 9.76 34.69
N PHE A 153 8.83 10.25 35.88
CA PHE A 153 8.04 11.21 36.66
C PHE A 153 8.92 12.30 37.28
N PHE A 154 8.33 13.47 37.54
CA PHE A 154 9.03 14.66 38.03
C PHE A 154 8.93 14.86 39.54
N ASN A 155 8.18 13.99 40.20
CA ASN A 155 8.02 13.90 41.64
C ASN A 155 8.46 12.50 42.11
N ASN A 156 8.52 12.33 43.43
CA ASN A 156 8.63 11.00 44.00
C ASN A 156 7.27 10.29 43.89
N ILE A 157 7.18 9.33 42.97
CA ILE A 157 5.91 8.68 42.61
C ILE A 157 5.31 7.82 43.75
N THR A 158 6.10 7.53 44.79
CA THR A 158 5.63 6.78 45.97
C THR A 158 5.03 7.66 47.06
N THR A 159 5.19 8.98 46.99
CA THR A 159 4.64 9.92 47.97
C THR A 159 3.13 10.09 47.77
N GLU A 160 2.39 10.18 48.87
CA GLU A 160 0.99 10.60 48.86
C GLU A 160 0.86 12.07 48.46
N ALA A 161 -0.09 12.36 47.58
CA ALA A 161 -0.37 13.70 47.09
C ALA A 161 -1.64 14.25 47.77
N TYR A 162 -1.61 15.51 48.19
CA TYR A 162 -2.80 16.25 48.59
C TYR A 162 -3.23 17.17 47.46
N LEU A 163 -4.42 16.95 46.90
CA LEU A 163 -4.95 17.66 45.76
C LEU A 163 -6.13 18.54 46.17
N ARG A 164 -6.16 19.77 45.65
CA ARG A 164 -7.30 20.68 45.75
C ARG A 164 -7.73 21.12 44.37
N THR A 165 -8.99 20.89 44.04
CA THR A 165 -9.58 21.25 42.76
C THR A 165 -10.46 22.47 42.91
N TYR A 166 -10.32 23.41 41.97
CA TYR A 166 -11.13 24.61 41.87
C TYR A 166 -11.79 24.65 40.49
N SER A 167 -13.12 24.69 40.43
CA SER A 167 -13.89 24.65 39.18
C SER A 167 -14.30 26.06 38.74
N GLY A 168 -14.39 26.28 37.43
CA GLY A 168 -14.78 27.58 36.87
C GLY A 168 -16.26 27.89 37.14
N GLU A 169 -16.57 29.03 37.75
CA GLU A 169 -17.92 29.41 38.21
C GLU A 169 -18.97 29.46 37.08
N TYR A 170 -18.54 29.83 35.86
CA TYR A 170 -19.41 29.96 34.67
C TYR A 170 -18.86 29.19 33.47
N ASP A 171 -17.85 28.35 33.68
CA ASP A 171 -17.19 27.55 32.66
C ASP A 171 -16.79 26.21 33.27
N ASP A 172 -17.77 25.30 33.35
CA ASP A 172 -17.63 23.96 33.91
C ASP A 172 -16.60 23.10 33.14
N THR A 173 -16.08 23.59 32.01
CA THR A 173 -15.02 22.92 31.27
C THR A 173 -13.64 23.18 31.83
N LYS A 174 -13.47 24.21 32.67
CA LYS A 174 -12.17 24.63 33.21
C LYS A 174 -12.05 24.36 34.70
N PHE A 175 -10.85 23.98 35.11
CA PHE A 175 -10.51 23.83 36.52
C PHE A 175 -9.04 24.17 36.78
N ILE A 176 -8.72 24.38 38.04
CA ILE A 176 -7.35 24.47 38.54
C ILE A 176 -7.14 23.34 39.55
N SER A 177 -6.09 22.55 39.36
CA SER A 177 -5.62 21.56 40.34
C SER A 177 -4.40 22.13 41.04
N VAL A 178 -4.43 22.19 42.37
CA VAL A 178 -3.27 22.53 43.20
C VAL A 178 -2.86 21.27 43.96
N GLU A 179 -1.65 20.81 43.68
CA GLU A 179 -1.18 19.49 44.12
C GLU A 179 0.05 19.67 44.97
N LYS A 180 0.01 19.10 46.18
CA LYS A 180 1.11 19.11 47.12
C LYS A 180 1.71 17.72 47.23
N TYR A 181 3.01 17.63 46.96
CA TYR A 181 3.84 16.44 47.05
C TYR A 181 4.99 16.73 48.00
N ASP A 182 5.05 16.06 49.16
CA ASP A 182 6.05 16.34 50.19
C ASP A 182 6.07 17.86 50.54
N GLU A 183 7.17 18.55 50.23
CA GLU A 183 7.36 20.00 50.43
C GLU A 183 7.09 20.84 49.17
N LYS A 184 6.79 20.22 48.04
CA LYS A 184 6.54 20.90 46.75
C LYS A 184 5.05 21.09 46.53
N THR A 185 4.67 22.29 46.09
CA THR A 185 3.31 22.59 45.62
C THR A 185 3.36 22.99 44.15
N GLU A 186 2.57 22.32 43.33
CA GLU A 186 2.43 22.57 41.90
C GLU A 186 0.99 23.00 41.58
N ALA A 187 0.83 23.75 40.50
CA ALA A 187 -0.49 24.20 40.06
C ALA A 187 -0.68 23.93 38.56
N PHE A 188 -1.86 23.43 38.23
CA PHE A 188 -2.20 23.01 36.89
C PHE A 188 -3.50 23.66 36.44
N GLU A 189 -3.51 24.21 35.24
CA GLU A 189 -4.71 24.69 34.56
C GLU A 189 -5.25 23.56 33.70
N GLY A 190 -6.43 23.07 34.06
CA GLY A 190 -7.09 21.93 33.45
C GLY A 190 -8.29 22.32 32.59
N ASN A 191 -8.51 21.55 31.53
CA ASN A 191 -9.75 21.60 30.77
C ASN A 191 -10.30 20.19 30.53
N TYR A 192 -11.59 20.01 30.74
CA TYR A 192 -12.28 18.78 30.40
C TYR A 192 -12.41 18.62 28.87
N ILE A 193 -12.19 17.39 28.41
CA ILE A 193 -12.31 16.98 27.01
C ILE A 193 -13.40 15.91 26.95
N ASN A 194 -14.25 15.94 25.93
CA ASN A 194 -15.19 14.85 25.73
C ASN A 194 -14.48 13.52 25.45
N ASN A 195 -15.08 12.41 25.90
CA ASN A 195 -14.51 11.06 25.78
C ASN A 195 -14.06 10.70 24.34
N PRO A 196 -14.84 11.01 23.27
CA PRO A 196 -14.38 10.74 21.91
C PRO A 196 -13.12 11.49 21.48
N ALA A 197 -13.00 12.77 21.83
CA ALA A 197 -11.82 13.57 21.49
C ALA A 197 -10.60 13.08 22.29
N PHE A 198 -10.77 12.76 23.56
CA PHE A 198 -9.70 12.20 24.39
C PHE A 198 -9.18 10.86 23.85
N LYS A 199 -10.06 9.89 23.61
CA LYS A 199 -9.68 8.57 23.06
C LYS A 199 -9.05 8.68 21.67
N SER A 200 -9.37 9.72 20.91
CA SER A 200 -8.77 9.93 19.59
C SER A 200 -7.30 10.32 19.64
N LEU A 201 -6.77 10.74 20.79
CA LEU A 201 -5.35 11.11 20.94
C LEU A 201 -4.42 9.89 20.82
N PHE A 202 -4.88 8.72 21.27
CA PHE A 202 -4.09 7.49 21.37
C PHE A 202 -4.23 6.61 20.11
N SER A 203 -3.11 6.29 19.45
CA SER A 203 -3.05 5.38 18.32
C SER A 203 -3.56 4.00 18.64
N LYS A 204 -3.26 3.44 19.83
CA LYS A 204 -3.74 2.10 20.22
C LYS A 204 -5.26 2.00 20.12
N LEU A 205 -5.98 2.96 20.69
CA LEU A 205 -7.44 3.00 20.64
C LEU A 205 -7.98 3.29 19.24
N ARG A 206 -7.29 4.11 18.45
CA ARG A 206 -7.65 4.33 17.04
C ARG A 206 -7.57 3.04 16.24
N GLU A 207 -6.50 2.26 16.41
CA GLU A 207 -6.29 0.98 15.72
C GLU A 207 -7.31 -0.07 16.13
N GLU A 208 -7.59 -0.23 17.43
CA GLU A 208 -8.62 -1.17 17.91
C GLU A 208 -9.99 -0.84 17.34
N LYS A 209 -10.34 0.45 17.31
CA LYS A 209 -11.59 0.90 16.71
C LYS A 209 -11.61 0.67 15.21
N TYR A 210 -10.48 0.80 14.53
CA TYR A 210 -10.35 0.61 13.10
C TYR A 210 -10.50 -0.86 12.70
N LEU A 211 -9.81 -1.77 13.39
CA LEU A 211 -9.88 -3.22 13.15
C LEU A 211 -11.28 -3.79 13.39
N LYS A 212 -12.02 -3.24 14.36
CA LYS A 212 -13.40 -3.64 14.63
C LYS A 212 -14.44 -3.06 13.66
N ASN A 213 -14.04 -2.19 12.75
CA ASN A 213 -14.96 -1.41 11.92
C ASN A 213 -14.90 -1.83 10.45
N ASN A 214 -15.98 -1.60 9.70
CA ASN A 214 -16.13 -1.98 8.29
C ASN A 214 -15.24 -1.17 7.32
N VAL A 215 -14.33 -0.33 7.80
CA VAL A 215 -13.52 0.56 6.96
C VAL A 215 -12.64 -0.24 6.00
N ILE A 216 -11.97 -1.29 6.51
CA ILE A 216 -11.14 -2.18 5.68
C ILE A 216 -11.98 -2.84 4.60
N LYS A 217 -13.16 -3.35 4.99
CA LYS A 217 -14.11 -3.98 4.08
C LYS A 217 -14.58 -3.00 3.00
N ASN A 218 -14.89 -1.75 3.36
CA ASN A 218 -15.38 -0.75 2.42
C ASN A 218 -14.30 -0.27 1.45
N ILE A 219 -13.06 -0.08 1.92
CA ILE A 219 -11.91 0.25 1.05
C ILE A 219 -11.66 -0.90 0.07
N ALA A 220 -11.64 -2.15 0.57
CA ALA A 220 -11.48 -3.33 -0.28
C ALA A 220 -12.59 -3.44 -1.33
N LEU A 221 -13.85 -3.23 -0.93
CA LEU A 221 -15.00 -3.24 -1.85
C LEU A 221 -14.90 -2.15 -2.94
N PHE A 222 -14.43 -0.95 -2.59
CA PHE A 222 -14.25 0.13 -3.57
C PHE A 222 -13.20 -0.24 -4.63
N PHE A 223 -12.01 -0.67 -4.23
CA PHE A 223 -10.96 -1.04 -5.19
C PHE A 223 -11.28 -2.33 -5.96
N ALA A 224 -12.05 -3.24 -5.35
CA ALA A 224 -12.62 -4.38 -6.06
C ALA A 224 -13.62 -3.94 -7.14
N LEU A 225 -14.48 -2.96 -6.84
CA LEU A 225 -15.41 -2.39 -7.82
C LEU A 225 -14.67 -1.71 -8.98
N VAL A 226 -13.63 -0.93 -8.70
CA VAL A 226 -12.77 -0.32 -9.74
C VAL A 226 -12.14 -1.40 -10.62
N SER A 227 -11.61 -2.46 -10.01
CA SER A 227 -11.02 -3.59 -10.74
C SER A 227 -12.04 -4.33 -11.60
N PHE A 228 -13.26 -4.50 -11.08
CA PHE A 228 -14.36 -5.10 -11.82
C PHE A 228 -14.79 -4.27 -13.03
N ILE A 229 -14.90 -2.94 -12.87
CA ILE A 229 -15.19 -2.01 -13.96
C ILE A 229 -14.09 -2.07 -15.02
N MET A 230 -12.81 -2.12 -14.62
CA MET A 230 -11.70 -2.30 -15.57
C MET A 230 -11.81 -3.61 -16.35
N GLY A 231 -12.22 -4.71 -15.71
CA GLY A 231 -12.47 -5.98 -16.39
C GLY A 231 -13.59 -5.90 -17.44
N ILE A 232 -14.70 -5.24 -17.11
CA ILE A 232 -15.80 -4.99 -18.06
C ILE A 232 -15.32 -4.15 -19.23
N LEU A 233 -14.58 -3.07 -18.96
CA LEU A 233 -14.03 -2.20 -19.99
C LEU A 233 -13.02 -2.93 -20.88
N HIS A 234 -12.17 -3.79 -20.29
CA HIS A 234 -11.25 -4.62 -21.06
C HIS A 234 -12.00 -5.48 -22.07
N PHE A 235 -13.03 -6.18 -21.60
CA PHE A 235 -13.86 -7.02 -22.45
C PHE A 235 -14.58 -6.21 -23.53
N ALA A 236 -15.20 -5.09 -23.18
CA ALA A 236 -15.92 -4.24 -24.13
C ALA A 236 -15.01 -3.66 -25.22
N LEU A 237 -13.83 -3.17 -24.85
CA LEU A 237 -12.85 -2.60 -25.79
C LEU A 237 -12.24 -3.64 -26.73
N ASN A 238 -12.25 -4.91 -26.32
CA ASN A 238 -11.56 -6.00 -27.01
C ASN A 238 -12.49 -7.10 -27.50
N TYR A 239 -13.81 -6.89 -27.45
CA TYR A 239 -14.85 -7.89 -27.70
C TYR A 239 -14.64 -8.67 -29.01
N ASN A 240 -14.30 -7.95 -30.09
CA ASN A 240 -14.09 -8.55 -31.41
C ASN A 240 -12.89 -9.49 -31.47
N ASN A 241 -11.94 -9.41 -30.53
CA ASN A 241 -10.69 -10.18 -30.54
C ASN A 241 -10.55 -11.10 -29.31
N VAL A 242 -11.60 -11.27 -28.50
CA VAL A 242 -11.52 -12.14 -27.30
C VAL A 242 -11.25 -13.58 -27.69
N ASN A 243 -11.87 -14.05 -28.77
CA ASN A 243 -11.64 -15.38 -29.30
C ASN A 243 -10.37 -15.40 -30.13
N SER A 244 -9.56 -16.46 -29.98
CA SER A 244 -8.39 -16.70 -30.81
C SER A 244 -8.51 -18.04 -31.53
N TYR A 245 -8.26 -18.04 -32.84
CA TYR A 245 -8.18 -19.26 -33.64
C TYR A 245 -6.76 -19.42 -34.16
N ASN A 246 -6.22 -20.63 -34.04
CA ASN A 246 -4.87 -20.95 -34.51
C ASN A 246 -4.97 -21.92 -35.69
N TYR A 247 -4.27 -21.60 -36.77
CA TYR A 247 -4.04 -22.49 -37.89
C TYR A 247 -2.54 -22.70 -38.04
N SER A 248 -2.08 -23.94 -38.18
CA SER A 248 -0.67 -24.24 -38.42
C SER A 248 -0.50 -25.28 -39.50
N ALA A 249 0.46 -25.09 -40.39
CA ALA A 249 0.80 -26.08 -41.41
C ALA A 249 2.25 -25.96 -41.87
N TYR A 250 2.74 -27.05 -42.46
CA TYR A 250 4.04 -27.16 -43.11
C TYR A 250 3.83 -27.42 -44.60
N ILE A 251 4.50 -26.66 -45.46
CA ILE A 251 4.43 -26.81 -46.92
C ILE A 251 5.84 -26.83 -47.49
N GLU A 252 6.16 -27.88 -48.25
CA GLU A 252 7.42 -28.03 -49.01
C GLU A 252 7.10 -28.09 -50.50
N LYS A 253 7.82 -27.33 -51.33
CA LYS A 253 7.71 -27.38 -52.81
C LYS A 253 9.07 -27.48 -53.48
N ASN A 254 9.09 -28.15 -54.63
CA ASN A 254 10.27 -28.29 -55.49
C ASN A 254 10.28 -27.27 -56.65
N GLN A 255 11.44 -26.64 -56.84
CA GLN A 255 12.13 -26.22 -58.08
C GLN A 255 11.47 -25.31 -59.14
N HIS A 256 10.15 -25.28 -59.34
CA HIS A 256 9.55 -24.55 -60.46
C HIS A 256 8.43 -23.58 -60.08
N VAL A 257 8.18 -23.41 -58.78
CA VAL A 257 7.12 -22.53 -58.30
C VAL A 257 7.74 -21.51 -57.37
N ASN A 258 7.76 -20.26 -57.81
CA ASN A 258 8.23 -19.14 -56.99
C ASN A 258 7.24 -18.79 -55.87
N GLU A 259 6.07 -19.44 -55.88
CA GLU A 259 4.94 -19.13 -55.03
C GLU A 259 4.43 -20.36 -54.27
N ILE A 260 4.40 -20.23 -52.95
CA ILE A 260 3.71 -21.17 -52.06
C ILE A 260 2.40 -20.52 -51.64
N VAL A 261 1.29 -21.12 -52.07
CA VAL A 261 -0.07 -20.72 -51.70
C VAL A 261 -0.56 -21.66 -50.61
N THR A 262 -1.05 -21.10 -49.51
CA THR A 262 -1.56 -21.89 -48.39
C THR A 262 -2.99 -22.38 -48.63
N ASN A 263 -3.43 -23.32 -47.80
CA ASN A 263 -4.86 -23.62 -47.68
C ASN A 263 -5.63 -22.37 -47.21
N THR A 264 -6.89 -22.29 -47.64
CA THR A 264 -7.84 -21.28 -47.20
C THR A 264 -8.14 -21.41 -45.71
N PHE A 265 -8.22 -20.28 -45.02
CA PHE A 265 -8.73 -20.18 -43.66
C PHE A 265 -9.77 -19.07 -43.56
N LYS A 266 -10.70 -19.21 -42.61
CA LYS A 266 -11.81 -18.26 -42.43
C LYS A 266 -11.51 -17.28 -41.30
N ILE A 267 -11.73 -16.00 -41.56
CA ILE A 267 -11.78 -14.93 -40.57
C ILE A 267 -13.24 -14.63 -40.28
N THR A 268 -13.64 -14.70 -39.01
CA THR A 268 -15.02 -14.43 -38.55
C THR A 268 -15.08 -13.09 -37.81
N GLY A 269 -16.02 -12.24 -38.18
CA GLY A 269 -16.14 -10.88 -37.64
C GLY A 269 -15.29 -9.86 -38.39
N ASN A 270 -15.54 -8.57 -38.12
CA ASN A 270 -14.84 -7.45 -38.73
C ASN A 270 -13.73 -6.91 -37.81
N ASP A 271 -12.84 -6.11 -38.39
CA ASP A 271 -11.69 -5.47 -37.73
C ASP A 271 -10.79 -6.46 -36.97
N GLN A 272 -10.61 -7.65 -37.55
CA GLN A 272 -9.81 -8.71 -36.96
C GLN A 272 -8.31 -8.44 -37.12
N LYS A 273 -7.56 -8.90 -36.13
CA LYS A 273 -6.10 -8.94 -36.17
C LYS A 273 -5.63 -10.35 -36.53
N LEU A 274 -4.71 -10.46 -37.47
CA LEU A 274 -4.07 -11.71 -37.83
C LEU A 274 -2.58 -11.60 -37.59
N LYS A 275 -2.04 -12.50 -36.77
CA LYS A 275 -0.62 -12.66 -36.54
C LYS A 275 -0.15 -13.90 -37.28
N LEU A 276 0.83 -13.76 -38.16
CA LEU A 276 1.50 -14.85 -38.84
C LEU A 276 2.92 -14.97 -38.28
N ASP A 277 3.18 -16.09 -37.63
CA ASP A 277 4.51 -16.54 -37.26
C ASP A 277 4.93 -17.61 -38.28
N PHE A 278 6.05 -17.46 -38.98
CA PHE A 278 6.50 -18.46 -39.94
C PHE A 278 8.01 -18.68 -39.90
N ILE A 279 8.42 -19.90 -40.23
CA ILE A 279 9.80 -20.30 -40.43
C ILE A 279 9.96 -20.56 -41.93
N SER A 280 10.96 -19.93 -42.51
CA SER A 280 11.42 -20.23 -43.88
C SER A 280 12.65 -21.11 -43.80
N GLU A 281 12.66 -22.20 -44.56
CA GLU A 281 13.78 -23.13 -44.69
C GLU A 281 14.25 -23.16 -46.14
N VAL A 282 15.52 -22.79 -46.36
CA VAL A 282 16.08 -22.72 -47.70
C VAL A 282 17.54 -23.14 -47.72
N ASP A 283 17.93 -23.88 -48.76
CA ASP A 283 19.27 -24.44 -48.92
C ASP A 283 20.35 -23.42 -49.34
N LYS A 284 19.98 -22.15 -49.61
CA LYS A 284 20.89 -21.11 -50.13
C LYS A 284 20.89 -19.86 -49.25
N LYS A 285 22.04 -19.18 -49.22
CA LYS A 285 22.21 -17.85 -48.61
C LYS A 285 21.45 -16.78 -49.40
N ASP A 286 20.87 -15.83 -48.66
CA ASP A 286 20.34 -14.54 -49.14
C ASP A 286 19.10 -14.61 -50.05
N ILE A 287 18.05 -15.33 -49.60
CA ILE A 287 16.77 -15.40 -50.32
C ILE A 287 15.74 -14.46 -49.68
N ASN A 288 15.05 -13.69 -50.52
CA ASN A 288 13.95 -12.82 -50.09
C ASN A 288 12.61 -13.53 -50.25
N VAL A 289 11.85 -13.60 -49.15
CA VAL A 289 10.49 -14.13 -49.09
C VAL A 289 9.53 -12.96 -48.94
N ALA A 290 8.72 -12.69 -49.96
CA ALA A 290 7.61 -11.76 -49.85
C ALA A 290 6.36 -12.49 -49.38
N VAL A 291 5.62 -11.93 -48.44
CA VAL A 291 4.36 -12.51 -47.95
C VAL A 291 3.21 -11.58 -48.29
N SER A 292 2.14 -12.14 -48.85
CA SER A 292 0.89 -11.43 -49.11
C SER A 292 -0.30 -12.23 -48.57
N LEU A 293 -1.28 -11.52 -48.04
CA LEU A 293 -2.56 -12.07 -47.61
C LEU A 293 -3.62 -11.71 -48.66
N VAL A 294 -4.35 -12.70 -49.17
CA VAL A 294 -5.32 -12.51 -50.26
C VAL A 294 -6.72 -12.83 -49.77
N ASN A 295 -7.64 -11.88 -49.97
CA ASN A 295 -9.07 -12.12 -49.74
C ASN A 295 -9.67 -12.79 -50.97
N GLU A 296 -10.23 -13.99 -50.82
CA GLU A 296 -10.74 -14.78 -51.95
C GLU A 296 -12.00 -14.22 -52.59
N LYS A 297 -12.75 -13.39 -51.87
CA LYS A 297 -13.98 -12.77 -52.38
C LYS A 297 -13.70 -11.50 -53.16
N THR A 298 -12.78 -10.67 -52.68
CA THR A 298 -12.49 -9.35 -53.27
C THR A 298 -11.26 -9.35 -54.17
N ASN A 299 -10.44 -10.41 -54.12
CA ASN A 299 -9.09 -10.46 -54.71
C ASN A 299 -8.19 -9.30 -54.24
N GLU A 300 -8.46 -8.75 -53.05
CA GLU A 300 -7.62 -7.73 -52.47
C GLU A 300 -6.33 -8.37 -51.92
N HIS A 301 -5.18 -7.85 -52.36
CA HIS A 301 -3.85 -8.28 -51.94
C HIS A 301 -3.31 -7.34 -50.87
N LEU A 302 -3.34 -7.79 -49.62
CA LEU A 302 -2.69 -7.10 -48.51
C LEU A 302 -1.23 -7.54 -48.47
N ARG A 303 -0.33 -6.67 -48.95
CA ARG A 303 1.11 -6.94 -48.94
C ARG A 303 1.61 -6.92 -47.50
N GLY A 304 2.12 -8.05 -47.04
CA GLY A 304 2.64 -8.21 -45.69
C GLY A 304 4.05 -7.62 -45.52
N GLY A 305 4.95 -7.91 -46.45
CA GLY A 305 6.33 -7.44 -46.36
C GLY A 305 7.30 -8.32 -47.13
N ASN A 306 8.57 -7.90 -47.17
CA ASN A 306 9.67 -8.69 -47.70
C ASN A 306 10.58 -9.09 -46.53
N PHE A 307 10.87 -10.37 -46.40
CA PHE A 307 11.70 -10.94 -45.35
C PHE A 307 12.97 -11.51 -45.97
N ILE A 308 14.11 -11.21 -45.36
CA ILE A 308 15.39 -11.81 -45.74
C ILE A 308 15.52 -13.11 -44.97
N HIS A 309 15.75 -14.22 -45.68
CA HIS A 309 16.11 -15.49 -45.08
C HIS A 309 17.55 -15.44 -44.58
N PHE A 310 17.75 -15.48 -43.27
CA PHE A 310 19.08 -15.60 -42.68
C PHE A 310 19.52 -17.06 -42.71
N PHE A 311 20.41 -17.40 -43.64
CA PHE A 311 20.97 -18.74 -43.70
C PHE A 311 21.80 -19.04 -42.46
N ASN A 312 21.34 -20.01 -41.69
CA ASN A 312 22.09 -20.59 -40.58
C ASN A 312 22.61 -21.97 -41.01
N SER A 313 23.94 -22.16 -41.06
CA SER A 313 24.54 -23.43 -41.49
C SER A 313 24.19 -24.63 -40.59
N SER A 314 23.66 -24.39 -39.39
CA SER A 314 23.29 -25.44 -38.43
C SER A 314 21.89 -26.01 -38.65
N ASN A 315 20.94 -25.20 -39.13
CA ASN A 315 19.53 -25.59 -39.24
C ASN A 315 18.80 -25.05 -40.49
N GLN A 316 19.45 -24.23 -41.32
CA GLN A 316 18.94 -23.66 -42.57
C GLN A 316 17.58 -22.93 -42.42
N ALA A 317 17.27 -22.40 -41.23
CA ALA A 317 15.95 -21.90 -40.89
C ALA A 317 15.98 -20.44 -40.37
N SER A 318 15.00 -19.63 -40.78
CA SER A 318 14.83 -18.23 -40.33
C SER A 318 13.39 -17.99 -39.86
N GLY A 319 13.25 -17.42 -38.66
CA GLY A 319 11.98 -17.18 -38.00
C GLY A 319 11.50 -15.75 -38.21
N ASN A 320 10.24 -15.62 -38.63
CA ASN A 320 9.64 -14.37 -39.04
C ASN A 320 8.28 -14.19 -38.40
N GLN A 321 7.93 -12.94 -38.14
CA GLN A 321 6.61 -12.58 -37.63
C GLN A 321 6.08 -11.36 -38.36
N ILE A 322 4.78 -11.41 -38.65
CA ILE A 322 4.03 -10.31 -39.20
C ILE A 322 2.64 -10.22 -38.61
N THR A 323 2.15 -8.99 -38.49
CA THR A 323 0.76 -8.72 -38.09
C THR A 323 0.03 -8.00 -39.21
N PHE A 324 -1.14 -8.52 -39.59
CA PHE A 324 -2.13 -7.87 -40.44
C PHE A 324 -3.28 -7.37 -39.56
N CYS A 325 -3.80 -6.20 -39.87
CA CYS A 325 -4.79 -5.48 -39.08
C CYS A 325 -6.01 -5.12 -39.94
N ASN A 326 -7.15 -4.83 -39.30
CA ASN A 326 -8.39 -4.36 -39.95
C ASN A 326 -8.91 -5.31 -41.02
N LEU A 327 -8.85 -6.62 -40.74
CA LEU A 327 -9.34 -7.64 -41.66
C LEU A 327 -10.85 -7.81 -41.50
N ASN A 328 -11.55 -7.73 -42.63
CA ASN A 328 -12.98 -7.99 -42.70
C ASN A 328 -13.27 -9.49 -42.73
N GLU A 329 -14.49 -9.86 -42.34
CA GLU A 329 -14.96 -11.24 -42.42
C GLU A 329 -14.80 -11.80 -43.84
N GLY A 330 -14.22 -12.99 -43.97
CA GLY A 330 -14.00 -13.61 -45.27
C GLY A 330 -13.11 -14.85 -45.22
N ASN A 331 -12.90 -15.41 -46.41
CA ASN A 331 -11.96 -16.50 -46.64
C ASN A 331 -10.66 -15.91 -47.18
N TYR A 332 -9.53 -16.33 -46.62
CA TYR A 332 -8.22 -15.83 -46.97
C TYR A 332 -7.24 -16.98 -47.16
N HIS A 333 -6.21 -16.73 -47.98
CA HIS A 333 -5.01 -17.56 -48.03
C HIS A 333 -3.78 -16.67 -48.06
N LEU A 334 -2.63 -17.23 -47.70
CA LEU A 334 -1.33 -16.59 -47.79
C LEU A 334 -0.63 -17.03 -49.07
N VAL A 335 0.11 -16.08 -49.65
CA VAL A 335 1.02 -16.31 -50.77
C VAL A 335 2.42 -15.91 -50.32
N PHE A 336 3.33 -16.87 -50.33
CA PHE A 336 4.75 -16.66 -50.09
C PHE A 336 5.47 -16.69 -51.44
N THR A 337 6.09 -15.57 -51.82
CA THR A 337 6.79 -15.41 -53.10
C THR A 337 8.29 -15.29 -52.86
N TYR A 338 9.07 -16.11 -53.56
CA TYR A 338 10.54 -16.10 -53.50
C TYR A 338 11.09 -15.30 -54.69
N ASN A 339 11.92 -14.30 -54.43
CA ASN A 339 12.40 -13.36 -55.46
C ASN A 339 13.62 -13.86 -56.25
N GLU A 340 14.33 -14.89 -55.77
CA GLU A 340 15.40 -15.57 -56.51
C GLU A 340 15.05 -17.04 -56.73
N ILE A 341 14.79 -17.40 -57.99
CA ILE A 341 14.74 -18.81 -58.43
C ILE A 341 16.18 -19.24 -58.62
N GLY A 342 16.65 -20.25 -57.90
CA GLY A 342 17.95 -20.81 -58.21
C GLY A 342 17.95 -21.49 -59.57
N THR A 343 19.06 -21.36 -60.28
CA THR A 343 19.36 -22.09 -61.51
C THR A 343 19.76 -23.55 -61.26
N ASP A 344 19.93 -23.95 -60.00
CA ASP A 344 20.37 -25.29 -59.60
C ASP A 344 19.20 -26.27 -59.38
N SER A 345 19.34 -27.48 -59.93
CA SER A 345 18.29 -28.52 -59.98
C SER A 345 18.03 -29.29 -58.67
N ASN A 346 18.47 -28.78 -57.51
CA ASN A 346 18.28 -29.45 -56.21
C ASN A 346 17.71 -28.56 -55.08
N GLN A 347 17.22 -27.35 -55.38
CA GLN A 347 16.71 -26.42 -54.37
C GLN A 347 15.32 -26.78 -53.84
N LYS A 348 15.19 -26.76 -52.51
CA LYS A 348 13.94 -26.94 -51.77
C LYS A 348 13.55 -25.67 -51.04
N TYR A 349 12.26 -25.37 -51.07
CA TYR A 349 11.65 -24.29 -50.29
C TYR A 349 10.61 -24.90 -49.35
N ALA A 350 10.80 -24.70 -48.05
CA ALA A 350 9.88 -25.15 -47.03
C ALA A 350 9.44 -24.00 -46.12
N ILE A 351 8.16 -24.00 -45.75
CA ILE A 351 7.56 -23.02 -44.84
C ILE A 351 6.75 -23.77 -43.78
N ASP A 352 7.13 -23.58 -42.52
CA ASP A 352 6.30 -23.90 -41.35
C ASP A 352 5.66 -22.61 -40.86
N TYR A 353 4.33 -22.55 -40.77
CA TYR A 353 3.66 -21.32 -40.36
C TYR A 353 2.53 -21.57 -39.38
N LYS A 354 2.30 -20.57 -38.55
CA LYS A 354 1.22 -20.46 -37.59
C LYS A 354 0.53 -19.12 -37.74
N ILE A 355 -0.76 -19.18 -38.02
CA ILE A 355 -1.68 -18.05 -38.07
C ILE A 355 -2.45 -18.03 -36.76
N THR A 356 -2.45 -16.89 -36.09
CA THR A 356 -3.31 -16.60 -34.95
C THR A 356 -4.25 -15.45 -35.34
N VAL A 357 -5.53 -15.75 -35.47
CA VAL A 357 -6.58 -14.73 -35.72
C VAL A 357 -7.22 -14.38 -34.37
N GLY A 358 -7.28 -13.08 -34.06
CA GLY A 358 -7.76 -12.57 -32.78
C GLY A 358 -6.78 -12.81 -31.63
N GLY A 359 -7.29 -12.80 -30.41
CA GLY A 359 -6.52 -12.88 -29.17
C GLY A 359 -6.07 -11.50 -28.67
N VAL A 360 -6.27 -11.28 -27.37
CA VAL A 360 -5.98 -10.00 -26.70
C VAL A 360 -5.03 -10.24 -25.53
N THR A 361 -3.96 -9.47 -25.47
CA THR A 361 -3.03 -9.53 -24.34
C THR A 361 -3.70 -9.05 -23.06
N GLN A 362 -3.63 -9.88 -22.01
CA GLN A 362 -4.15 -9.59 -20.68
C GLN A 362 -3.13 -8.84 -19.80
N ILE A 363 -1.90 -8.66 -20.29
CA ILE A 363 -0.79 -8.16 -19.46
C ILE A 363 -1.08 -6.79 -18.86
N TRP A 364 -1.69 -5.89 -19.64
CA TRP A 364 -2.04 -4.55 -19.19
C TRP A 364 -3.19 -4.56 -18.20
N LEU A 365 -4.17 -5.46 -18.35
CA LEU A 365 -5.22 -5.63 -17.35
C LEU A 365 -4.61 -6.03 -16.00
N TYR A 366 -3.69 -7.01 -16.00
CA TYR A 366 -3.03 -7.46 -14.78
C TYR A 366 -2.16 -6.39 -14.12
N ILE A 367 -1.39 -5.63 -14.92
CA ILE A 367 -0.57 -4.51 -14.41
C ILE A 367 -1.46 -3.48 -13.70
N PHE A 368 -2.58 -3.08 -14.32
CA PHE A 368 -3.47 -2.08 -13.74
C PHE A 368 -4.24 -2.58 -12.52
N ILE A 369 -4.62 -3.86 -12.48
CA ILE A 369 -5.16 -4.48 -11.26
C ILE A 369 -4.11 -4.43 -10.13
N GLY A 370 -2.84 -4.73 -10.43
CA GLY A 370 -1.74 -4.62 -9.46
C GLY A 370 -1.56 -3.19 -8.93
N ILE A 371 -1.61 -2.19 -9.81
CA ILE A 371 -1.55 -0.77 -9.43
C ILE A 371 -2.76 -0.39 -8.55
N CYS A 372 -3.97 -0.83 -8.90
CA CYS A 372 -5.17 -0.60 -8.09
C CYS A 372 -5.01 -1.15 -6.67
N ILE A 373 -4.52 -2.38 -6.52
CA ILE A 373 -4.31 -3.00 -5.21
C ILE A 373 -3.25 -2.23 -4.42
N PHE A 374 -2.13 -1.87 -5.05
CA PHE A 374 -1.05 -1.12 -4.41
C PHE A 374 -1.51 0.25 -3.91
N ILE A 375 -2.24 1.00 -4.74
CA ILE A 375 -2.78 2.30 -4.31
C ILE A 375 -3.85 2.13 -3.23
N GLY A 376 -4.68 1.09 -3.31
CA GLY A 376 -5.61 0.74 -2.25
C GLY A 376 -4.93 0.49 -0.90
N TYR A 377 -3.76 -0.16 -0.92
CA TYR A 377 -2.93 -0.36 0.27
C TYR A 377 -2.34 0.96 0.82
N ILE A 378 -1.78 1.83 -0.03
CA ILE A 378 -1.28 3.14 0.41
C ILE A 378 -2.39 3.99 1.02
N TYR A 379 -3.57 4.00 0.38
CA TYR A 379 -4.73 4.72 0.90
C TYR A 379 -5.18 4.16 2.25
N PHE A 380 -5.19 2.83 2.39
CA PHE A 380 -5.48 2.16 3.66
C PHE A 380 -4.55 2.63 4.79
N GLU A 381 -3.24 2.64 4.58
CA GLU A 381 -2.28 3.12 5.58
C GLU A 381 -2.49 4.60 5.91
N THR A 382 -2.84 5.41 4.92
CA THR A 382 -3.13 6.84 5.11
C THR A 382 -4.37 7.06 5.98
N VAL A 383 -5.44 6.28 5.78
CA VAL A 383 -6.67 6.38 6.57
C VAL A 383 -6.43 5.86 7.99
N LYS A 384 -5.70 4.75 8.15
CA LYS A 384 -5.32 4.18 9.47
C LYS A 384 -4.62 5.23 10.34
N ASN A 385 -3.75 6.03 9.75
CA ASN A 385 -2.97 7.05 10.45
C ASN A 385 -3.74 8.36 10.72
N ASN A 386 -4.91 8.57 10.11
CA ASN A 386 -5.70 9.80 10.26
C ASN A 386 -6.78 9.71 11.34
N LEU A 387 -6.99 10.81 12.08
CA LEU A 387 -7.89 10.89 13.25
C LEU A 387 -9.40 10.79 12.94
N LYS A 388 -9.80 10.75 11.66
CA LYS A 388 -11.22 10.87 11.21
C LYS A 388 -11.91 9.54 10.85
N ILE A 389 -11.52 8.45 11.51
CA ILE A 389 -12.05 7.08 11.29
C ILE A 389 -13.58 6.98 11.47
N LYS A 390 -14.20 7.90 12.23
CA LYS A 390 -15.67 7.95 12.42
C LYS A 390 -16.43 8.30 11.14
N GLU A 391 -15.81 8.98 10.18
CA GLU A 391 -16.50 9.49 8.98
C GLU A 391 -16.54 8.47 7.84
N THR A 392 -15.86 7.32 7.95
CA THR A 392 -15.68 6.35 6.84
C THR A 392 -16.33 4.98 7.09
N GLN A 393 -17.26 4.88 8.05
CA GLN A 393 -17.82 3.58 8.48
C GLN A 393 -18.73 2.91 7.46
N THR A 394 -19.39 3.68 6.59
CA THR A 394 -20.26 3.16 5.52
C THR A 394 -19.67 3.47 4.15
N PHE A 395 -20.02 2.67 3.14
CA PHE A 395 -19.54 2.90 1.77
C PHE A 395 -19.92 4.29 1.25
N ASN A 396 -21.15 4.74 1.51
CA ASN A 396 -21.57 6.10 1.16
C ASN A 396 -20.78 7.17 1.92
N ALA A 397 -20.44 6.93 3.18
CA ALA A 397 -19.63 7.88 3.95
C ALA A 397 -18.16 7.89 3.48
N LEU A 398 -17.62 6.75 3.04
CA LEU A 398 -16.31 6.67 2.37
C LEU A 398 -16.29 7.48 1.06
N LEU A 399 -17.37 7.43 0.27
CA LEU A 399 -17.51 8.26 -0.94
C LEU A 399 -17.69 9.75 -0.62
N LYS A 400 -18.30 10.09 0.52
CA LYS A 400 -18.59 11.48 0.92
C LYS A 400 -17.40 12.15 1.62
N HIS A 401 -16.59 11.39 2.36
CA HIS A 401 -15.40 11.89 3.04
C HIS A 401 -14.23 11.96 2.05
N ASN A 402 -13.65 13.14 1.87
CA ASN A 402 -12.61 13.37 0.85
C ASN A 402 -13.10 13.06 -0.59
N HIS A 403 -14.37 13.40 -0.85
CA HIS A 403 -15.16 13.12 -2.07
C HIS A 403 -14.40 13.25 -3.38
N ASN A 404 -13.48 14.21 -3.45
CA ASN A 404 -12.71 14.47 -4.66
C ASN A 404 -11.56 13.47 -4.81
N THR A 405 -10.76 13.23 -3.78
CA THR A 405 -9.49 12.51 -3.94
C THR A 405 -9.67 11.05 -4.32
N ILE A 406 -10.51 10.28 -3.62
CA ILE A 406 -10.64 8.84 -3.88
C ILE A 406 -11.38 8.55 -5.20
N ILE A 407 -12.38 9.37 -5.53
CA ILE A 407 -13.12 9.26 -6.78
C ILE A 407 -12.22 9.65 -7.95
N TYR A 408 -11.49 10.77 -7.87
CA TYR A 408 -10.54 11.16 -8.91
C TYR A 408 -9.42 10.14 -9.08
N LEU A 409 -9.01 9.46 -8.00
CA LEU A 409 -8.01 8.41 -8.07
C LEU A 409 -8.57 7.18 -8.81
N GLY A 410 -9.78 6.72 -8.46
CA GLY A 410 -10.45 5.63 -9.18
C GLY A 410 -10.69 5.96 -10.66
N ILE A 411 -11.25 7.14 -10.95
CA ILE A 411 -11.47 7.63 -12.32
C ILE A 411 -10.14 7.76 -13.07
N GLY A 412 -9.10 8.29 -12.42
CA GLY A 412 -7.77 8.45 -13.01
C GLY A 412 -7.14 7.12 -13.41
N ILE A 413 -7.26 6.09 -12.56
CA ILE A 413 -6.77 4.74 -12.91
C ILE A 413 -7.55 4.18 -14.10
N ILE A 414 -8.88 4.29 -14.09
CA ILE A 414 -9.73 3.81 -15.20
C ILE A 414 -9.38 4.56 -16.50
N ALA A 415 -9.24 5.89 -16.45
CA ALA A 415 -8.90 6.70 -17.61
C ALA A 415 -7.51 6.32 -18.17
N ALA A 416 -6.50 6.21 -17.30
CA ALA A 416 -5.16 5.78 -17.69
C ALA A 416 -5.17 4.37 -18.30
N TYR A 417 -5.96 3.45 -17.72
CA TYR A 417 -6.14 2.11 -18.25
C TYR A 417 -6.74 2.13 -19.65
N VAL A 418 -7.84 2.87 -19.86
CA VAL A 418 -8.50 2.99 -21.16
C VAL A 418 -7.54 3.58 -22.19
N THR A 419 -6.78 4.62 -21.83
CA THR A 419 -5.77 5.22 -22.72
C THR A 419 -4.69 4.20 -23.10
N VAL A 420 -4.09 3.49 -22.14
CA VAL A 420 -3.07 2.46 -22.43
C VAL A 420 -3.65 1.32 -23.25
N ASN A 421 -4.84 0.84 -22.93
CA ASN A 421 -5.51 -0.21 -23.69
C ASN A 421 -5.76 0.25 -25.14
N PHE A 422 -6.23 1.48 -25.33
CA PHE A 422 -6.45 2.06 -26.66
C PHE A 422 -5.17 2.18 -27.49
N PHE A 423 -4.04 2.58 -26.89
CA PHE A 423 -2.78 2.75 -27.63
C PHE A 423 -2.00 1.45 -27.86
N PHE A 424 -2.02 0.51 -26.91
CA PHE A 424 -1.12 -0.65 -26.93
C PHE A 424 -1.82 -1.99 -27.16
N VAL A 425 -3.14 -2.05 -26.99
CA VAL A 425 -3.89 -3.32 -27.03
C VAL A 425 -4.97 -3.30 -28.11
N SER A 426 -5.68 -2.18 -28.24
CA SER A 426 -6.81 -2.04 -29.16
C SER A 426 -6.37 -2.03 -30.62
N ASN A 427 -7.19 -2.65 -31.47
CA ASN A 427 -6.96 -2.70 -32.91
C ASN A 427 -7.07 -1.33 -33.60
N TYR A 428 -7.63 -0.30 -32.95
CA TYR A 428 -7.75 1.04 -33.53
C TYR A 428 -6.40 1.66 -33.91
N ASN A 429 -5.30 1.26 -33.26
CA ASN A 429 -3.93 1.67 -33.58
C ASN A 429 -3.05 0.50 -34.01
N CYS A 430 -3.64 -0.54 -34.61
CA CYS A 430 -2.88 -1.69 -35.08
C CYS A 430 -2.00 -1.31 -36.28
N ASN A 431 -0.69 -1.22 -36.05
CA ASN A 431 0.30 -1.05 -37.11
C ASN A 431 0.82 -2.41 -37.55
N SER A 432 0.90 -2.64 -38.86
CA SER A 432 1.61 -3.79 -39.40
C SER A 432 3.09 -3.67 -39.04
N ASN A 433 3.59 -4.64 -38.28
CA ASN A 433 5.01 -4.71 -37.91
C ASN A 433 5.62 -5.99 -38.47
N ILE A 434 6.87 -5.87 -38.91
CA ILE A 434 7.67 -6.94 -39.50
C ILE A 434 8.82 -7.19 -38.52
N GLU A 435 8.88 -8.38 -37.96
CA GLU A 435 9.99 -8.80 -37.11
C GLU A 435 10.71 -9.98 -37.78
N ASN A 436 12.00 -9.81 -38.03
CA ASN A 436 12.82 -10.80 -38.71
C ASN A 436 13.92 -11.25 -37.72
N LYS A 437 13.96 -12.53 -37.34
CA LYS A 437 14.87 -13.06 -36.33
C LYS A 437 15.69 -14.23 -36.87
N GLN A 438 16.99 -14.18 -36.60
CA GLN A 438 17.85 -15.34 -36.77
C GLN A 438 17.50 -16.38 -35.69
N LEU A 439 17.28 -17.63 -36.10
CA LEU A 439 16.96 -18.72 -35.19
C LEU A 439 18.23 -19.48 -34.79
N GLU A 440 18.59 -19.42 -33.51
CA GLU A 440 19.63 -20.29 -32.92
C GLU A 440 19.12 -21.71 -32.64
N ASN A 441 17.80 -21.87 -32.42
CA ASN A 441 17.16 -23.16 -32.16
C ASN A 441 15.72 -23.19 -32.73
N ALA A 442 15.26 -24.36 -33.20
CA ALA A 442 14.09 -24.51 -34.06
C ALA A 442 12.72 -24.55 -33.34
N THR A 443 12.62 -23.98 -32.14
CA THR A 443 11.42 -24.08 -31.27
C THR A 443 10.40 -22.94 -31.45
N TYR A 444 10.49 -22.13 -32.52
CA TYR A 444 9.85 -20.81 -32.61
C TYR A 444 8.33 -20.82 -32.87
N THR A 445 7.80 -21.79 -33.62
CA THR A 445 6.38 -21.84 -34.04
C THR A 445 5.49 -22.69 -33.14
N GLY A 446 6.08 -23.54 -32.29
CA GLY A 446 5.35 -24.53 -31.49
C GLY A 446 4.82 -25.73 -32.28
N SER A 447 5.09 -25.80 -33.59
CA SER A 447 4.85 -26.96 -34.47
C SER A 447 5.96 -27.99 -34.24
N ARG A 448 5.68 -29.04 -33.46
CA ARG A 448 6.70 -29.91 -32.84
C ARG A 448 7.16 -31.13 -33.67
N SER A 449 6.84 -31.24 -34.96
CA SER A 449 7.04 -32.53 -35.67
C SER A 449 8.26 -32.61 -36.60
N HIS A 450 8.96 -31.53 -36.94
CA HIS A 450 9.90 -31.55 -38.08
C HIS A 450 11.38 -31.38 -37.75
N TYR A 451 11.74 -30.97 -36.53
CA TYR A 451 13.14 -30.74 -36.16
C TYR A 451 13.69 -31.86 -35.29
N VAL A 452 14.38 -32.80 -35.92
CA VAL A 452 15.23 -33.76 -35.19
C VAL A 452 16.49 -33.03 -34.76
N TYR A 453 16.66 -32.88 -33.46
CA TYR A 453 17.93 -32.49 -32.85
C TYR A 453 19.00 -33.52 -33.24
N ARG A 454 19.83 -33.22 -34.25
CA ARG A 454 21.08 -33.94 -34.44
C ARG A 454 22.09 -33.35 -33.47
N THR A 455 22.12 -33.88 -32.25
CA THR A 455 23.31 -33.76 -31.41
C THR A 455 24.48 -34.36 -32.19
N TYR A 456 25.41 -33.51 -32.60
CA TYR A 456 26.75 -33.97 -32.91
C TYR A 456 27.37 -34.43 -31.59
N SER A 457 27.29 -35.73 -31.30
CA SER A 457 28.25 -36.35 -30.38
C SER A 457 29.58 -36.45 -31.12
N SER A 458 30.41 -35.43 -30.99
CA SER A 458 31.85 -35.52 -31.23
C SER A 458 32.47 -36.42 -30.15
N SER A 459 32.23 -37.73 -30.22
CA SER A 459 33.05 -38.75 -29.55
C SER A 459 32.56 -40.16 -29.83
N GLY A 460 33.43 -40.96 -30.45
CA GLY A 460 33.68 -42.33 -30.04
C GLY A 460 32.67 -43.41 -30.42
N SER A 461 33.05 -44.22 -31.40
CA SER A 461 33.08 -45.69 -31.31
C SER A 461 32.36 -46.33 -30.11
N HIS A 462 31.34 -47.14 -30.36
CA HIS A 462 31.39 -48.60 -30.14
C HIS A 462 30.11 -49.31 -30.61
N LYS A 463 30.34 -50.34 -31.44
CA LYS A 463 29.53 -51.51 -31.86
C LYS A 463 28.08 -51.32 -32.30
#